data_AF-A0A356AUE3-F1
#
_entry.id   AF-A0A356AUE3-F1
#
_cell.length_a   1.000
_cell.length_b   1.000
_cell.length_c   1.000
_cell.angle_alpha   90.00
_cell.angle_beta   90.00
_cell.angle_gamma   90.00
#
_symmetry.space_group_name_H-M   'P 1'
#
loop_
_entity.id
_entity.type
_entity.pdbx_description
1 polymer ?
#
loop_
_entity_poly.entity_id
_entity_poly.type
_entity_poly.pdbx_seq_one_letter_code
_entity_poly.pdbx_strand_id
1 'polypeptide(L)'
;MQEDKNSAQQEDKLKYYQILGLDESAKEETIKKAYAILLKKHKGNKDRIEEIDAAYNHVMGYYVVNEDEEQYAASNMGRFGNFWYHNKVPVIVLLVTTFALVVLIINTIRTKPTDVNLHFIGDLYVLDINEVYDDVGTYLENAKAPNVEQLVLEGESMLEMQFASDARMKLMSLIASGQMDVIISDAKTFYYLASQGLFMPLDVSKDKSGQFIVKDGTFGSGTIPLDDMLNQAAGNDKKTTEKQETGTPVRQKNDYAVYAVDNMDD
;
A
#
# COMPACT_ATOMS: atom_id res chain seq x y z
N MET A 1 -48.78 24.19 42.92
CA MET A 1 -47.70 24.20 41.90
C MET A 1 -48.19 24.51 40.47
N GLN A 2 -49.43 25.00 40.29
CA GLN A 2 -49.93 25.55 39.01
C GLN A 2 -50.05 27.08 39.03
N GLU A 3 -50.14 27.71 40.21
CA GLU A 3 -50.19 29.17 40.34
C GLU A 3 -48.84 29.85 40.04
N ASP A 4 -47.70 29.21 40.36
CA ASP A 4 -46.36 29.77 40.12
C ASP A 4 -45.92 29.80 38.64
N LYS A 5 -46.56 29.02 37.76
CA LYS A 5 -46.21 29.00 36.32
C LYS A 5 -46.86 30.14 35.54
N ASN A 6 -48.03 30.59 35.98
CA ASN A 6 -48.75 31.68 35.31
C ASN A 6 -48.11 33.05 35.60
N SER A 7 -47.54 33.25 36.79
CA SER A 7 -46.83 34.49 37.14
C SER A 7 -45.53 34.65 36.35
N ALA A 8 -44.75 33.57 36.19
CA ALA A 8 -43.51 33.58 35.41
C ALA A 8 -43.75 33.84 33.91
N GLN A 9 -44.79 33.23 33.32
CA GLN A 9 -45.15 33.46 31.91
C GLN A 9 -45.68 34.87 31.64
N GLN A 10 -46.34 35.50 32.63
CA GLN A 10 -46.75 36.90 32.52
C GLN A 10 -45.56 37.86 32.60
N GLU A 11 -44.61 37.62 33.52
CA GLU A 11 -43.39 38.44 33.64
C GLU A 11 -42.51 38.42 32.39
N ASP A 12 -42.42 37.28 31.71
CA ASP A 12 -41.63 37.18 30.48
C ASP A 12 -42.34 37.86 29.29
N LYS A 13 -43.68 37.73 29.20
CA LYS A 13 -44.47 38.42 28.17
C LYS A 13 -44.36 39.95 28.28
N LEU A 14 -44.35 40.48 29.50
CA LEU A 14 -44.12 41.90 29.81
C LEU A 14 -42.80 42.40 29.23
N LYS A 15 -41.71 41.64 29.40
CA LYS A 15 -40.38 42.02 28.89
C LYS A 15 -40.35 42.12 27.36
N TYR A 16 -41.02 41.21 26.66
CA TYR A 16 -41.07 41.25 25.20
C TYR A 16 -41.88 42.43 24.65
N TYR A 17 -42.98 42.82 25.31
CA TYR A 17 -43.70 44.05 24.97
C TYR A 17 -42.84 45.31 25.20
N GLN A 18 -42.03 45.33 26.28
CA GLN A 18 -41.10 46.42 26.54
C GLN A 18 -39.99 46.54 25.50
N ILE A 19 -39.44 45.41 25.02
CA ILE A 19 -38.45 45.39 23.93
C ILE A 19 -39.02 45.98 22.64
N LEU A 20 -40.30 45.71 22.35
CA LEU A 20 -41.00 46.30 21.21
C LEU A 20 -41.46 47.75 21.44
N GLY A 21 -41.34 48.26 22.66
CA GLY A 21 -41.78 49.61 23.06
C GLY A 21 -43.30 49.77 23.04
N LEU A 22 -44.03 48.70 23.33
CA LEU A 22 -45.48 48.63 23.24
C LEU A 22 -46.12 48.33 24.60
N ASP A 23 -47.38 48.75 24.73
CA ASP A 23 -48.24 48.35 25.84
C ASP A 23 -48.77 46.92 25.65
N GLU A 24 -49.04 46.22 26.73
CA GLU A 24 -49.53 44.83 26.70
C GLU A 24 -50.88 44.67 25.99
N SER A 25 -51.66 45.75 25.94
CA SER A 25 -52.96 45.81 25.25
C SER A 25 -52.85 46.17 23.76
N ALA A 26 -51.63 46.29 23.22
CA ALA A 26 -51.42 46.65 21.83
C ALA A 26 -52.06 45.64 20.88
N LYS A 27 -52.83 46.15 19.91
CA LYS A 27 -53.41 45.33 18.84
C LYS A 27 -52.33 44.74 17.95
N GLU A 28 -52.61 43.58 17.37
CA GLU A 28 -51.71 42.84 16.46
C GLU A 28 -51.12 43.73 15.34
N GLU A 29 -51.95 44.60 14.76
CA GLU A 29 -51.52 45.52 13.70
C GLU A 29 -50.46 46.54 14.19
N THR A 30 -50.61 47.01 15.43
CA THR A 30 -49.64 47.90 16.09
C THR A 30 -48.32 47.19 16.34
N ILE A 31 -48.38 45.91 16.75
CA ILE A 31 -47.20 45.07 16.98
C ILE A 31 -46.39 44.89 15.70
N LYS A 32 -47.05 44.51 14.59
CA LYS A 32 -46.40 44.38 13.27
C LYS A 32 -45.77 45.68 12.79
N LYS A 33 -46.46 46.80 13.00
CA LYS A 33 -45.97 48.13 12.61
C LYS A 33 -44.73 48.54 13.42
N ALA A 34 -44.75 48.34 14.74
CA ALA A 34 -43.61 48.64 15.60
C ALA A 34 -42.39 47.79 15.25
N TYR A 35 -42.60 46.49 15.03
CA TYR A 35 -41.57 45.56 14.57
C TYR A 35 -40.90 46.03 13.26
N ALA A 36 -41.69 46.38 12.25
CA ALA A 36 -41.15 46.87 10.97
C ALA A 36 -40.35 48.18 11.11
N ILE A 37 -40.73 49.06 12.04
CA ILE A 37 -40.00 50.30 12.35
C ILE A 37 -38.67 49.97 13.05
N LEU A 38 -38.70 49.07 14.03
CA LEU A 38 -37.51 48.67 14.80
C LEU A 38 -36.47 47.96 13.93
N LEU A 39 -36.89 47.07 13.02
CA LEU A 39 -36.00 46.44 12.04
C LEU A 39 -35.32 47.46 11.12
N LYS A 40 -36.07 48.45 10.63
CA LYS A 40 -35.50 49.52 9.80
C LYS A 40 -34.52 50.38 10.59
N LYS A 41 -34.82 50.66 11.86
CA LYS A 41 -33.99 51.46 12.76
C LYS A 41 -32.68 50.75 13.13
N HIS A 42 -32.70 49.43 13.29
CA HIS A 42 -31.57 48.63 13.76
C HIS A 42 -30.89 47.78 12.67
N LYS A 43 -31.11 48.08 11.38
CA LYS A 43 -30.62 47.33 10.21
C LYS A 43 -29.11 46.98 10.20
N GLY A 44 -28.28 47.68 10.98
CA GLY A 44 -26.84 47.44 11.11
C GLY A 44 -26.36 46.74 12.38
N ASN A 45 -27.25 46.39 13.30
CA ASN A 45 -26.91 45.76 14.58
C ASN A 45 -27.60 44.39 14.67
N LYS A 46 -26.86 43.32 14.36
CA LYS A 46 -27.40 41.95 14.32
C LYS A 46 -27.98 41.51 15.66
N ASP A 47 -27.26 41.75 16.75
CA ASP A 47 -27.67 41.36 18.10
C ASP A 47 -29.03 42.00 18.48
N ARG A 48 -29.24 43.27 18.11
CA ARG A 48 -30.52 43.95 18.35
C ARG A 48 -31.64 43.45 17.46
N ILE A 49 -31.35 43.09 16.21
CA ILE A 49 -32.35 42.51 15.30
C ILE A 49 -32.82 41.16 15.83
N GLU A 50 -31.90 40.31 16.30
CA GLU A 50 -32.24 39.01 16.89
C GLU A 50 -33.11 39.16 18.15
N GLU A 51 -32.82 40.15 19.00
CA GLU A 51 -33.63 40.46 20.19
C GLU A 51 -35.05 40.94 19.82
N ILE A 52 -35.18 41.78 18.79
CA ILE A 52 -36.46 42.28 18.27
C ILE A 52 -37.28 41.14 17.63
N ASP A 53 -36.63 40.26 16.86
CA ASP A 53 -37.26 39.11 16.21
C ASP A 53 -37.76 38.11 17.26
N ALA A 54 -36.97 37.82 18.29
CA ALA A 54 -37.36 36.97 19.41
C ALA A 54 -38.57 37.54 20.15
N ALA A 55 -38.57 38.84 20.47
CA ALA A 55 -39.68 39.50 21.14
C ALA A 55 -40.96 39.49 20.31
N TYR A 56 -40.86 39.77 19.00
CA TYR A 56 -42.00 39.73 18.08
C TYR A 56 -42.59 38.31 17.97
N ASN A 57 -41.74 37.30 17.80
CA ASN A 57 -42.19 35.90 17.69
C ASN A 57 -42.84 35.41 18.99
N HIS A 58 -42.34 35.84 20.15
CA HIS A 58 -42.90 35.48 21.44
C HIS A 58 -44.26 36.15 21.71
N VAL A 59 -44.39 37.45 21.39
CA VAL A 59 -45.65 38.20 21.53
C VAL A 59 -46.73 37.68 20.57
N MET A 60 -46.35 37.33 19.34
CA MET A 60 -47.26 36.81 18.32
C MET A 60 -47.57 35.31 18.49
N GLY A 61 -46.92 34.61 19.42
CA GLY A 61 -47.12 33.17 19.63
C GLY A 61 -46.53 32.30 18.51
N TYR A 62 -45.59 32.81 17.72
CA TYR A 62 -44.85 32.04 16.71
C TYR A 62 -43.70 31.23 17.31
N TYR A 63 -43.43 31.38 18.61
CA TYR A 63 -42.48 30.56 19.34
C TYR A 63 -43.06 29.15 19.53
N VAL A 64 -42.83 28.27 18.56
CA VAL A 64 -42.97 26.83 18.77
C VAL A 64 -41.73 26.40 19.54
N VAL A 65 -41.82 26.38 20.88
CA VAL A 65 -40.88 25.58 21.65
C VAL A 65 -41.21 24.14 21.30
N ASN A 66 -40.48 23.56 20.34
CA ASN A 66 -40.41 22.10 20.23
C ASN A 66 -39.63 21.62 21.46
N GLU A 67 -40.29 21.59 22.63
CA GLU A 67 -39.71 21.06 23.88
C GLU A 67 -39.16 19.64 23.64
N ASP A 68 -39.78 18.92 22.69
CA ASP A 68 -39.37 17.61 22.23
C ASP A 68 -38.00 17.61 21.52
N GLU A 69 -37.65 18.62 20.72
CA GLU A 69 -36.35 18.69 20.01
C GLU A 69 -35.21 19.03 20.97
N GLU A 70 -35.42 19.93 21.93
CA GLU A 70 -34.42 20.27 22.94
C GLU A 70 -34.20 19.11 23.93
N GLN A 71 -35.26 18.39 24.33
CA GLN A 71 -35.14 17.18 25.13
C GLN A 71 -34.46 16.03 24.38
N TYR A 72 -34.74 15.87 23.07
CA TYR A 72 -34.07 14.85 22.27
C TYR A 72 -32.58 15.16 22.07
N ALA A 73 -32.23 16.42 21.78
CA ALA A 73 -30.85 16.88 21.64
C ALA A 73 -30.04 16.80 22.96
N ALA A 74 -30.69 17.03 24.11
CA ALA A 74 -30.10 16.87 25.43
C ALA A 74 -29.99 15.40 25.88
N SER A 75 -30.79 14.50 25.31
CA SER A 75 -30.70 13.07 25.57
C SER A 75 -29.44 12.45 24.94
N ASN A 76 -28.94 11.37 25.54
CA ASN A 76 -27.83 10.59 24.97
C ASN A 76 -28.15 10.13 23.53
N MET A 77 -29.43 9.91 23.20
CA MET A 77 -29.86 9.42 21.90
C MET A 77 -29.74 10.48 20.79
N GLY A 78 -30.06 11.76 21.08
CA GLY A 78 -29.85 12.86 20.14
C GLY A 78 -28.37 13.22 19.96
N ARG A 79 -27.55 13.07 21.00
CA ARG A 79 -26.08 13.20 20.89
C ARG A 79 -25.47 12.15 19.97
N PHE A 80 -25.91 10.90 20.06
CA PHE A 80 -25.48 9.84 19.14
C PHE A 80 -26.00 10.06 17.71
N GLY A 81 -27.24 10.52 17.55
CA GLY A 81 -27.79 10.87 16.24
C GLY A 81 -27.01 11.98 15.54
N ASN A 82 -26.66 13.03 16.28
CA ASN A 82 -25.87 14.14 15.74
C ASN A 82 -24.42 13.73 15.44
N PHE A 83 -23.82 12.89 16.31
CA PHE A 83 -22.51 12.29 16.06
C PHE A 83 -22.53 11.43 14.78
N TRP A 84 -23.55 10.58 14.59
CA TRP A 84 -23.67 9.73 13.41
C TRP A 84 -23.94 10.54 12.13
N TYR A 85 -24.76 11.59 12.21
CA TYR A 85 -25.05 12.46 11.07
C TYR A 85 -23.79 13.14 10.53
N HIS A 86 -22.95 13.68 11.42
CA HIS A 86 -21.72 14.37 11.05
C HIS A 86 -20.52 13.44 10.82
N ASN A 87 -20.39 12.33 11.55
CA ASN A 87 -19.21 11.46 11.53
C ASN A 87 -19.38 10.14 10.75
N LYS A 88 -20.51 9.90 10.08
CA LYS A 88 -20.73 8.67 9.28
C LYS A 88 -19.60 8.39 8.28
N VAL A 89 -19.11 9.41 7.58
CA VAL A 89 -18.06 9.23 6.55
C VAL A 89 -16.71 8.84 7.19
N PRO A 90 -16.15 9.59 8.17
CA PRO A 90 -14.94 9.18 8.87
C PRO A 90 -15.04 7.78 9.52
N VAL A 91 -16.19 7.46 10.12
CA VAL A 91 -16.39 6.15 10.78
C VAL A 91 -16.35 5.01 9.75
N ILE A 92 -16.97 5.18 8.59
CA ILE A 92 -16.91 4.18 7.50
C ILE A 92 -15.47 4.03 6.98
N VAL A 93 -14.75 5.15 6.76
CA VAL A 93 -13.35 5.12 6.29
C VAL A 93 -12.44 4.41 7.29
N LEU A 94 -12.62 4.67 8.59
CA LEU A 94 -11.88 3.99 9.65
C LEU A 94 -12.13 2.48 9.60
N LEU A 95 -13.40 2.07 9.53
CA LEU A 95 -13.78 0.66 9.51
C LEU A 95 -13.21 -0.06 8.28
N VAL A 96 -13.29 0.53 7.09
CA VAL A 96 -12.71 -0.03 5.86
C VAL A 96 -11.19 -0.14 5.97
N THR A 97 -10.52 0.89 6.49
CA THR A 97 -9.05 0.88 6.69
C THR A 97 -8.64 -0.21 7.69
N THR A 98 -9.35 -0.32 8.82
CA THR A 98 -9.10 -1.37 9.82
C THR A 98 -9.33 -2.76 9.22
N PHE A 99 -10.39 -2.94 8.45
CA PHE A 99 -10.67 -4.21 7.77
C PHE A 99 -9.55 -4.58 6.78
N ALA A 100 -9.11 -3.64 5.94
CA ALA A 100 -8.00 -3.87 5.01
C ALA A 100 -6.71 -4.25 5.72
N LEU A 101 -6.40 -3.61 6.85
CA LEU A 101 -5.23 -3.91 7.68
C LEU A 101 -5.31 -5.31 8.30
N VAL A 102 -6.49 -5.73 8.78
CA VAL A 102 -6.72 -7.09 9.29
C VAL A 102 -6.51 -8.13 8.20
N VAL A 103 -7.03 -7.90 6.99
CA VAL A 103 -6.82 -8.81 5.84
C VAL A 103 -5.34 -8.92 5.50
N LEU A 104 -4.60 -7.80 5.51
CA LEU A 104 -3.16 -7.80 5.26
C LEU A 104 -2.41 -8.64 6.30
N ILE A 105 -2.68 -8.43 7.59
CA ILE A 105 -2.05 -9.21 8.67
C ILE A 105 -2.37 -10.70 8.54
N ILE A 106 -3.63 -11.05 8.27
CA ILE A 106 -4.04 -12.45 8.10
C ILE A 106 -3.29 -13.09 6.92
N ASN A 107 -3.16 -12.37 5.80
CA ASN A 107 -2.44 -12.86 4.63
C ASN A 107 -0.95 -13.06 4.95
N THR A 108 -0.30 -12.12 5.64
CA THR A 108 1.10 -12.23 6.06
C THR A 108 1.34 -13.39 7.05
N ILE A 109 0.42 -13.67 7.96
CA ILE A 109 0.56 -14.80 8.91
C ILE A 109 0.31 -16.15 8.22
N ARG A 110 -0.55 -16.19 7.20
CA ARG A 110 -0.90 -17.43 6.49
C ARG A 110 0.11 -17.83 5.42
N THR A 111 0.89 -16.90 4.89
CA THR A 111 2.00 -17.21 3.99
C THR A 111 3.05 -18.01 4.75
N LYS A 112 3.19 -19.29 4.40
CA LYS A 112 4.28 -20.13 4.91
C LYS A 112 5.61 -19.56 4.40
N PRO A 113 6.67 -19.53 5.23
CA PRO A 113 7.99 -19.17 4.73
C PRO A 113 8.39 -20.16 3.65
N THR A 114 8.94 -19.63 2.56
CA THR A 114 9.48 -20.40 1.45
C THR A 114 10.71 -21.16 1.92
N ASP A 115 10.80 -22.45 1.60
CA ASP A 115 11.96 -23.28 1.98
C ASP A 115 12.97 -23.48 0.85
N VAL A 116 12.54 -23.34 -0.39
CA VAL A 116 13.41 -23.35 -1.58
C VAL A 116 12.91 -22.31 -2.57
N ASN A 117 13.78 -21.39 -2.98
CA ASN A 117 13.52 -20.40 -4.01
C ASN A 117 14.27 -20.73 -5.30
N LEU A 118 13.52 -21.23 -6.28
CA LEU A 118 13.99 -21.57 -7.61
C LEU A 118 13.65 -20.44 -8.59
N HIS A 119 14.66 -19.86 -9.21
CA HIS A 119 14.49 -18.77 -10.17
C HIS A 119 15.01 -19.16 -11.56
N PHE A 120 14.14 -19.07 -12.56
CA PHE A 120 14.49 -19.13 -13.97
C PHE A 120 14.77 -17.71 -14.47
N ILE A 121 15.98 -17.44 -14.95
CA ILE A 121 16.42 -16.08 -15.25
C ILE A 121 16.97 -16.01 -16.67
N GLY A 122 16.47 -15.05 -17.44
CA GLY A 122 16.94 -14.78 -18.79
C GLY A 122 15.93 -15.18 -19.86
N ASP A 123 16.44 -15.58 -21.02
CA ASP A 123 15.62 -16.00 -22.16
C ASP A 123 15.34 -17.51 -22.09
N LEU A 124 14.69 -17.91 -20.99
CA LEU A 124 14.23 -19.28 -20.76
C LEU A 124 12.71 -19.27 -20.80
N TYR A 125 12.12 -20.12 -21.63
CA TYR A 125 10.68 -20.29 -21.69
C TYR A 125 10.25 -21.53 -20.90
N VAL A 126 9.66 -21.32 -19.72
CA VAL A 126 9.01 -22.38 -18.95
C VAL A 126 7.55 -22.44 -19.39
N LEU A 127 7.13 -23.56 -19.97
CA LEU A 127 5.78 -23.75 -20.50
C LEU A 127 4.71 -23.66 -19.42
N ASP A 128 4.93 -24.33 -18.29
CA ASP A 128 4.05 -24.29 -17.12
C ASP A 128 4.88 -24.24 -15.84
N ILE A 129 4.89 -23.07 -15.21
CA ILE A 129 5.61 -22.87 -13.94
C ILE A 129 4.97 -23.66 -12.79
N ASN A 130 3.67 -23.98 -12.89
CA ASN A 130 2.98 -24.76 -11.86
C ASN A 130 3.39 -26.23 -11.92
N GLU A 131 3.65 -26.77 -13.12
CA GLU A 131 4.20 -28.12 -13.27
C GLU A 131 5.57 -28.21 -12.60
N VAL A 132 6.44 -27.21 -12.80
CA VAL A 132 7.74 -27.15 -12.10
C VAL A 132 7.56 -27.02 -10.59
N TYR A 133 6.61 -26.21 -10.12
CA TYR A 133 6.29 -26.09 -8.70
C TYR A 133 5.88 -27.44 -8.09
N ASP A 134 4.99 -28.17 -8.76
CA ASP A 134 4.49 -29.47 -8.32
C ASP A 134 5.60 -30.53 -8.34
N ASP A 135 6.46 -30.51 -9.36
CA ASP A 135 7.62 -31.40 -9.47
C ASP A 135 8.62 -31.13 -8.35
N VAL A 136 8.96 -29.86 -8.08
CA VAL A 136 9.85 -29.49 -6.97
C VAL A 136 9.27 -30.01 -5.65
N GLY A 137 7.98 -29.80 -5.39
CA GLY A 137 7.33 -30.31 -4.19
C GLY A 137 7.26 -31.85 -4.11
N THR A 138 7.23 -32.54 -5.26
CA THR A 138 7.15 -34.01 -5.33
C THR A 138 8.52 -34.67 -5.16
N TYR A 139 9.57 -34.09 -5.74
CA TYR A 139 10.91 -34.68 -5.78
C TYR A 139 11.85 -34.20 -4.68
N LEU A 140 11.61 -33.02 -4.09
CA LEU A 140 12.35 -32.55 -2.91
C LEU A 140 11.55 -32.84 -1.65
N GLU A 141 11.84 -33.98 -1.00
CA GLU A 141 11.14 -34.44 0.22
C GLU A 141 11.11 -33.39 1.36
N ASN A 142 12.06 -32.45 1.36
CA ASN A 142 12.16 -31.39 2.36
C ASN A 142 11.50 -30.06 1.95
N ALA A 143 11.05 -29.91 0.70
CA ALA A 143 10.41 -28.71 0.18
C ALA A 143 8.88 -28.76 0.40
N LYS A 144 8.41 -28.12 1.47
CA LYS A 144 7.01 -27.96 1.89
C LYS A 144 6.34 -26.73 1.27
N ALA A 145 7.09 -25.71 0.87
CA ALA A 145 6.59 -24.48 0.29
C ALA A 145 7.61 -23.91 -0.71
N PRO A 146 7.85 -24.60 -1.84
CA PRO A 146 8.77 -24.09 -2.84
C PRO A 146 8.24 -22.79 -3.44
N ASN A 147 9.13 -21.90 -3.84
CA ASN A 147 8.82 -20.72 -4.63
C ASN A 147 9.51 -20.88 -5.97
N VAL A 148 8.73 -20.89 -7.05
CA VAL A 148 9.25 -21.03 -8.40
C VAL A 148 8.86 -19.78 -9.18
N GLU A 149 9.85 -19.05 -9.65
CA GLU A 149 9.65 -17.80 -10.37
C GLU A 149 10.46 -17.74 -11.66
N GLN A 150 9.91 -17.07 -12.67
CA GLN A 150 10.58 -16.80 -13.93
C GLN A 150 10.75 -15.28 -14.12
N LEU A 151 11.99 -14.87 -14.36
CA LEU A 151 12.39 -13.48 -14.59
C LEU A 151 12.94 -13.34 -16.02
N VAL A 152 12.12 -12.77 -16.89
CA VAL A 152 12.51 -12.48 -18.28
C VAL A 152 13.22 -11.14 -18.31
N LEU A 153 14.51 -11.14 -18.68
CA LEU A 153 15.37 -9.94 -18.65
C LEU A 153 15.43 -9.20 -19.99
N GLU A 154 14.77 -9.69 -21.02
CA GLU A 154 14.80 -9.11 -22.37
C GLU A 154 13.39 -8.93 -22.91
N GLY A 155 13.20 -7.91 -23.75
CA GLY A 155 11.92 -7.55 -24.33
C GLY A 155 12.14 -6.80 -25.63
N GLU A 156 11.41 -7.16 -26.68
CA GLU A 156 11.55 -6.56 -28.01
C GLU A 156 10.61 -5.35 -28.17
N SER A 157 9.43 -5.41 -27.54
CA SER A 157 8.46 -4.31 -27.55
C SER A 157 8.68 -3.31 -26.42
N MET A 158 8.17 -2.08 -26.56
CA MET A 158 8.25 -1.05 -25.51
C MET A 158 7.60 -1.50 -24.20
N LEU A 159 6.50 -2.27 -24.29
CA LEU A 159 5.82 -2.84 -23.13
C LEU A 159 6.70 -3.91 -22.46
N GLU A 160 7.29 -4.82 -23.24
CA GLU A 160 8.20 -5.85 -22.73
C GLU A 160 9.47 -5.26 -22.14
N MET A 161 9.98 -4.14 -22.68
CA MET A 161 11.11 -3.43 -22.08
C MET A 161 10.80 -2.91 -20.67
N GLN A 162 9.56 -2.46 -20.41
CA GLN A 162 9.14 -2.07 -19.05
C GLN A 162 9.14 -3.28 -18.12
N PHE A 163 8.54 -4.40 -18.55
CA PHE A 163 8.56 -5.64 -17.79
C PHE A 163 9.97 -6.16 -17.53
N ALA A 164 10.86 -6.10 -18.52
CA ALA A 164 12.26 -6.48 -18.38
C ALA A 164 13.01 -5.57 -17.40
N SER A 165 12.70 -4.28 -17.37
CA SER A 165 13.26 -3.35 -16.37
C SER A 165 12.79 -3.70 -14.96
N ASP A 166 11.51 -3.99 -14.78
CA ASP A 166 10.95 -4.40 -13.49
C ASP A 166 11.53 -5.74 -13.03
N ALA A 167 11.67 -6.70 -13.95
CA ALA A 167 12.32 -7.98 -13.69
C ALA A 167 13.79 -7.82 -13.27
N ARG A 168 14.54 -6.90 -13.91
CA ARG A 168 15.92 -6.56 -13.49
C ARG A 168 15.96 -5.94 -12.10
N MET A 169 15.05 -5.02 -11.79
CA MET A 169 14.98 -4.41 -10.46
C MET A 169 14.64 -5.46 -9.40
N LYS A 170 13.70 -6.36 -9.69
CA LYS A 170 13.34 -7.48 -8.83
C LYS A 170 14.52 -8.43 -8.63
N LEU A 171 15.24 -8.77 -9.70
CA LEU A 171 16.45 -9.60 -9.64
C LEU A 171 17.49 -8.97 -8.70
N MET A 172 17.79 -7.68 -8.83
CA MET A 172 18.74 -7.00 -7.95
C MET A 172 18.29 -7.00 -6.49
N SER A 173 16.98 -6.86 -6.24
CA SER A 173 16.43 -6.97 -4.89
C SER A 173 16.59 -8.39 -4.31
N LEU A 174 16.30 -9.41 -5.11
CA LEU A 174 16.41 -10.81 -4.70
C LEU A 174 17.87 -11.16 -4.36
N ILE A 175 18.80 -10.74 -5.23
CA ILE A 175 20.25 -10.85 -5.01
C ILE A 175 20.64 -10.19 -3.68
N ALA A 176 20.30 -8.91 -3.50
CA ALA A 176 20.70 -8.16 -2.30
C ALA A 176 20.10 -8.72 -1.01
N SER A 177 18.93 -9.37 -1.10
CA SER A 177 18.25 -9.99 0.04
C SER A 177 18.74 -11.40 0.36
N GLY A 178 19.59 -12.01 -0.48
CA GLY A 178 20.03 -13.40 -0.34
C GLY A 178 18.90 -14.43 -0.48
N GLN A 179 17.76 -14.06 -1.08
CA GLN A 179 16.56 -14.91 -1.20
C GLN A 179 16.60 -15.85 -2.42
N MET A 180 17.76 -16.05 -3.03
CA MET A 180 17.92 -16.88 -4.22
C MET A 180 18.70 -18.14 -3.85
N ASP A 181 18.02 -19.29 -3.85
CA ASP A 181 18.65 -20.57 -3.52
C ASP A 181 19.19 -21.27 -4.77
N VAL A 182 18.37 -21.35 -5.82
CA VAL A 182 18.73 -22.02 -7.07
C VAL A 182 18.42 -21.11 -8.25
N ILE A 183 19.42 -20.92 -9.11
CA ILE A 183 19.30 -20.13 -10.34
C ILE A 183 19.47 -21.05 -11.54
N ILE A 184 18.46 -21.06 -12.40
CA ILE A 184 18.54 -21.67 -13.74
C ILE A 184 18.56 -20.52 -14.73
N SER A 185 19.63 -20.41 -15.51
CA SER A 185 19.78 -19.33 -16.48
C SER A 185 20.33 -19.84 -17.81
N ASP A 186 20.02 -19.10 -18.89
CA ASP A 186 20.69 -19.30 -20.16
C ASP A 186 22.15 -18.82 -20.10
N ALA A 187 22.98 -19.25 -21.04
CA ALA A 187 24.41 -18.94 -21.02
C ALA A 187 24.69 -17.42 -21.06
N LYS A 188 23.95 -16.65 -21.85
CA LYS A 188 24.16 -15.20 -21.98
C LYS A 188 23.86 -14.51 -20.66
N THR A 189 22.74 -14.85 -20.03
CA THR A 189 22.35 -14.32 -18.72
C THR A 189 23.32 -14.74 -17.62
N PHE A 190 23.71 -16.02 -17.61
CA PHE A 190 24.71 -16.54 -16.67
C PHE A 190 26.00 -15.71 -16.70
N TYR A 191 26.55 -15.49 -17.89
CA TYR A 191 27.80 -14.73 -18.04
C TYR A 191 27.65 -13.26 -17.68
N TYR A 192 26.52 -12.64 -18.03
CA TYR A 192 26.21 -11.28 -17.61
C TYR A 192 26.24 -11.15 -16.08
N LEU A 193 25.53 -12.03 -15.37
CA LEU A 193 25.49 -12.02 -13.91
C LEU A 193 26.84 -12.39 -13.28
N ALA A 194 27.56 -13.36 -13.85
CA ALA A 194 28.90 -13.72 -13.41
C ALA A 194 29.88 -12.54 -13.54
N SER A 195 29.79 -11.78 -14.64
CA SER A 195 30.63 -10.60 -14.87
C SER A 195 30.35 -9.47 -13.86
N GLN A 196 29.15 -9.45 -13.26
CA GLN A 196 28.78 -8.54 -12.19
C GLN A 196 29.24 -9.03 -10.80
N GLY A 197 29.91 -10.18 -10.72
CA GLY A 197 30.37 -10.75 -9.46
C GLY A 197 29.27 -11.43 -8.66
N LEU A 198 28.14 -11.79 -9.29
CA LEU A 198 27.05 -12.46 -8.58
C LEU A 198 27.41 -13.89 -8.12
N PHE A 199 28.34 -14.52 -8.82
CA PHE A 199 28.65 -15.93 -8.65
C PHE A 199 30.07 -16.12 -8.14
N MET A 200 30.22 -16.94 -7.11
CA MET A 200 31.52 -17.46 -6.69
C MET A 200 31.82 -18.77 -7.44
N PRO A 201 33.00 -18.91 -8.06
CA PRO A 201 33.40 -20.18 -8.65
C PRO A 201 33.54 -21.23 -7.54
N LEU A 202 32.86 -22.36 -7.70
CA LEU A 202 32.99 -23.49 -6.78
C LEU A 202 34.04 -24.48 -7.28
N ASP A 203 34.83 -25.02 -6.35
CA ASP A 203 35.72 -26.15 -6.67
C ASP A 203 34.90 -27.44 -6.55
N VAL A 204 34.45 -27.94 -7.70
CA VAL A 204 33.64 -29.14 -7.79
C VAL A 204 34.53 -30.32 -8.16
N SER A 205 34.63 -31.28 -7.25
CA SER A 205 35.31 -32.55 -7.48
C SER A 205 34.33 -33.71 -7.39
N LYS A 206 34.61 -34.84 -8.04
CA LYS A 206 33.84 -36.07 -7.83
C LYS A 206 34.52 -36.93 -6.79
N ASP A 207 33.75 -37.47 -5.87
CA ASP A 207 34.24 -38.47 -4.93
C ASP A 207 34.42 -39.84 -5.61
N LYS A 208 34.87 -40.83 -4.83
CA LYS A 208 35.06 -42.20 -5.32
C LYS A 208 33.74 -42.90 -5.72
N SER A 209 32.59 -42.37 -5.30
CA SER A 209 31.26 -42.90 -5.62
C SER A 209 30.60 -42.19 -6.80
N GLY A 210 31.25 -41.17 -7.37
CA GLY A 210 30.75 -40.36 -8.47
C GLY A 210 29.84 -39.21 -8.04
N GLN A 211 29.68 -38.99 -6.74
CA GLN A 211 28.96 -37.84 -6.19
C GLN A 211 29.82 -36.59 -6.26
N PHE A 212 29.20 -35.44 -6.52
CA PHE A 212 29.88 -34.16 -6.52
C PHE A 212 30.15 -33.70 -5.08
N ILE A 213 31.43 -33.54 -4.75
CA ILE A 213 31.89 -32.82 -3.58
C ILE A 213 32.18 -31.39 -4.02
N VAL A 214 31.36 -30.49 -3.50
CA VAL A 214 31.57 -29.05 -3.62
C VAL A 214 32.45 -28.63 -2.43
N LYS A 215 33.58 -28.01 -2.72
CA LYS A 215 34.36 -27.28 -1.72
C LYS A 215 34.21 -25.79 -1.98
N ASP A 216 34.17 -25.00 -0.92
CA ASP A 216 34.23 -23.55 -1.03
C ASP A 216 35.47 -23.20 -1.85
N GLY A 217 35.24 -22.52 -2.97
CA GLY A 217 36.33 -21.90 -3.69
C GLY A 217 37.02 -20.95 -2.74
N THR A 218 38.36 -20.99 -2.65
CA THR A 218 39.05 -19.86 -2.04
C THR A 218 38.69 -18.61 -2.82
N PHE A 219 38.60 -17.46 -2.13
CA PHE A 219 38.49 -16.11 -2.72
C PHE A 219 39.76 -15.78 -3.53
N GLY A 220 40.10 -16.63 -4.50
CA GLY A 220 40.94 -16.25 -5.60
C GLY A 220 40.12 -15.27 -6.41
N SER A 221 40.72 -14.12 -6.71
CA SER A 221 40.31 -13.25 -7.81
C SER A 221 40.36 -14.07 -9.11
N GLY A 222 39.45 -15.02 -9.25
CA GLY A 222 39.16 -15.76 -10.45
C GLY A 222 38.34 -14.82 -11.30
N THR A 223 39.02 -13.86 -11.93
CA THR A 223 38.51 -13.35 -13.18
C THR A 223 38.29 -14.58 -14.04
N ILE A 224 37.03 -14.99 -14.25
CA ILE A 224 36.71 -15.92 -15.32
C ILE A 224 37.37 -15.26 -16.53
N PRO A 225 38.42 -15.83 -17.14
CA PRO A 225 39.02 -15.20 -18.30
C PRO A 225 37.88 -15.06 -19.30
N LEU A 226 37.51 -13.82 -19.60
CA LEU A 226 36.54 -13.54 -20.65
C LEU A 226 37.16 -14.10 -21.92
N ASP A 227 36.74 -15.31 -22.30
CA ASP A 227 37.10 -15.87 -23.59
C ASP A 227 36.64 -14.93 -24.72
N ASP A 228 37.13 -15.14 -25.93
CA ASP A 228 36.81 -14.23 -27.04
C ASP A 228 35.29 -14.18 -27.34
N MET A 229 34.51 -15.19 -26.95
CA MET A 229 33.04 -15.17 -27.04
C MET A 229 32.42 -14.27 -25.96
N LEU A 230 32.98 -14.23 -24.76
CA LEU A 230 32.58 -13.36 -23.64
C LEU A 230 32.80 -11.87 -23.93
N ASN A 231 33.92 -11.51 -24.57
CA ASN A 231 34.13 -10.13 -25.02
C ASN A 231 33.12 -9.71 -26.09
N GLN A 232 32.75 -10.65 -26.97
CA GLN A 232 31.78 -10.41 -28.04
C GLN A 232 30.34 -10.32 -27.51
N ALA A 233 29.96 -11.14 -26.53
CA ALA A 233 28.65 -11.10 -25.86
C ALA A 233 28.49 -9.88 -24.95
N ALA A 234 29.57 -9.37 -24.35
CA ALA A 234 29.60 -8.15 -23.54
C ALA A 234 29.64 -6.85 -24.38
N GLY A 235 29.59 -6.94 -25.72
CA GLY A 235 29.63 -5.77 -26.61
C GLY A 235 31.00 -5.10 -26.72
N ASN A 236 32.07 -5.76 -26.28
CA ASN A 236 33.43 -5.24 -26.33
C ASN A 236 34.13 -5.73 -27.61
N ASP A 237 33.85 -5.08 -28.74
CA ASP A 237 34.57 -5.31 -30.00
C ASP A 237 36.01 -4.75 -29.93
N LYS A 238 36.94 -5.49 -29.32
CA LYS A 238 38.37 -5.28 -29.54
C LYS A 238 38.91 -6.38 -30.46
N LYS A 239 39.27 -5.98 -31.69
CA LYS A 239 40.12 -6.76 -32.58
C LYS A 239 41.48 -6.97 -31.91
N THR A 240 41.71 -8.15 -31.35
CA THR A 240 43.06 -8.55 -30.91
C THR A 240 43.62 -9.53 -31.92
N THR A 241 44.61 -9.06 -32.67
CA THR A 241 45.46 -9.87 -33.54
C THR A 241 46.49 -10.61 -32.68
N GLU A 242 46.81 -11.84 -33.09
CA GLU A 242 47.97 -12.68 -32.74
C GLU A 242 47.82 -13.80 -31.67
N LYS A 243 47.63 -15.00 -32.25
CA LYS A 243 48.32 -16.29 -32.01
C LYS A 243 48.50 -16.77 -30.56
N GLN A 244 47.69 -17.77 -30.20
CA GLN A 244 48.12 -18.87 -29.35
C GLN A 244 47.75 -20.22 -29.95
N GLU A 245 48.66 -21.17 -29.72
CA GLU A 245 48.77 -22.46 -30.39
C GLU A 245 47.62 -23.43 -30.10
N THR A 246 47.41 -24.31 -31.07
CA THR A 246 46.38 -25.32 -31.17
C THR A 246 46.37 -26.30 -29.99
N GLY A 247 45.38 -26.13 -29.11
CA GLY A 247 44.77 -27.21 -28.36
C GLY A 247 43.27 -26.99 -28.37
N THR A 248 42.55 -27.67 -29.26
CA THR A 248 41.08 -27.60 -29.30
C THR A 248 40.54 -28.09 -27.95
N PRO A 249 39.87 -27.26 -27.12
CA PRO A 249 39.19 -27.78 -25.95
C PRO A 249 38.07 -28.68 -26.46
N VAL A 250 38.22 -29.98 -26.25
CA VAL A 250 37.15 -30.94 -26.47
C VAL A 250 36.10 -30.66 -25.40
N ARG A 251 35.08 -29.85 -25.73
CA ARG A 251 33.87 -29.70 -24.91
C ARG A 251 33.28 -31.10 -24.70
N GLN A 252 33.38 -31.62 -23.49
CA GLN A 252 32.62 -32.80 -23.11
C GLN A 252 31.16 -32.36 -22.93
N LYS A 253 30.24 -33.18 -23.46
CA LYS A 253 28.80 -32.89 -23.62
C LYS A 253 28.04 -32.62 -22.29
N ASN A 254 28.72 -32.70 -21.15
CA ASN A 254 28.15 -32.69 -19.79
C ASN A 254 28.88 -31.74 -18.82
N ASP A 255 29.55 -30.70 -19.31
CA ASP A 255 30.18 -29.71 -18.43
C ASP A 255 29.09 -28.78 -17.85
N TYR A 256 28.62 -29.12 -16.66
CA TYR A 256 27.83 -28.21 -15.83
C TYR A 256 28.80 -27.45 -14.94
N ALA A 257 28.73 -26.12 -14.97
CA ALA A 257 29.45 -25.28 -14.04
C ALA A 257 28.50 -24.95 -12.88
N VAL A 258 28.88 -25.34 -11.67
CA VAL A 258 28.12 -25.07 -10.44
C VAL A 258 28.72 -23.83 -9.81
N TYR A 259 27.86 -22.87 -9.47
CA TYR A 259 28.25 -21.63 -8.80
C TYR A 259 27.39 -21.46 -7.55
N ALA A 260 27.99 -20.94 -6.47
CA ALA A 260 27.25 -20.55 -5.29
C ALA A 260 26.98 -19.05 -5.34
N VAL A 261 25.81 -18.65 -4.82
CA VAL A 261 25.56 -17.27 -4.42
C VAL A 261 26.20 -17.09 -3.05
N ASP A 262 27.08 -16.10 -2.92
CA ASP A 262 27.73 -15.77 -1.67
C ASP A 262 26.78 -14.92 -0.80
N ASN A 263 26.16 -15.53 0.20
CA ASN A 263 25.36 -14.82 1.20
C ASN A 263 26.28 -14.44 2.37
N MET A 264 27.24 -13.53 2.16
CA MET A 264 27.97 -12.91 3.28
C MET A 264 27.16 -11.76 3.86
N ASP A 265 26.59 -11.97 5.05
CA ASP A 265 26.62 -11.04 6.18
C ASP A 265 26.01 -11.73 7.43
N ASP A 266 26.89 -12.10 8.36
CA ASP A 266 26.61 -12.37 9.79
C ASP A 266 27.44 -11.37 10.63
#